data_AF-A0A180FFU7-F1
#
_entry.id   AF-A0A180FFU7-F1
#
_cell.length_a   1.000
_cell.length_b   1.000
_cell.length_c   1.000
_cell.angle_alpha   90.00
_cell.angle_beta   90.00
_cell.angle_gamma   90.00
#
_symmetry.space_group_name_H-M   'P 1'
#
loop_
_entity.id
_entity.type
_entity.pdbx_description
1 polymer ?
#
loop_
_entity_poly.entity_id
_entity_poly.type
_entity_poly.pdbx_seq_one_letter_code
_entity_poly.pdbx_strand_id
1 'polypeptide(L)'
;MKNPNIHIGKAIMQVMNNKDVTKAELARRLEVKPQSVDYLLKRESIDTHTLYSVSEVLEHDFFALFFAHKKQTNYDKIDFAKETPTRAKVLVEVELDTEDIIKLNLRDRVIQILDK
;
A
#
# COMPACT_ATOMS: atom_id res chain seq x y z
N MET A 1 -17.50 4.37 9.95
CA MET A 1 -16.15 3.80 9.68
C MET A 1 -15.24 4.25 10.80
N LYS A 2 -14.49 3.34 11.45
CA LYS A 2 -13.44 3.77 12.39
C LYS A 2 -12.33 4.40 11.55
N ASN A 3 -12.13 5.70 11.70
CA ASN A 3 -10.97 6.34 11.11
C ASN A 3 -9.72 5.60 11.61
N PRO A 4 -8.70 5.45 10.75
CA PRO A 4 -7.35 5.20 11.24
C PRO A 4 -7.12 6.09 12.47
N ASN A 5 -6.63 5.53 13.58
CA ASN A 5 -6.33 6.31 14.79
C ASN A 5 -5.03 7.10 14.53
N ILE A 6 -5.02 7.90 13.47
CA ILE A 6 -3.92 8.66 12.90
C ILE A 6 -4.23 10.11 13.18
N HIS A 7 -3.37 10.74 13.97
CA HIS A 7 -3.44 12.16 14.21
C HIS A 7 -2.46 12.86 13.27
N ILE A 8 -2.97 13.47 12.19
CA ILE A 8 -2.12 14.00 11.11
C ILE A 8 -1.15 15.07 11.57
N GLY A 9 -1.57 15.98 12.45
CA GLY A 9 -0.70 17.02 12.99
C GLY A 9 0.49 16.49 13.79
N LYS A 10 0.33 15.36 14.48
CA LYS A 10 1.43 14.68 15.20
C LYS A 10 2.39 14.01 14.23
N ALA A 11 1.88 13.38 13.17
CA ALA A 11 2.73 12.78 12.14
C ALA A 11 3.57 13.84 11.42
N ILE A 12 2.97 14.99 11.07
CA ILE A 12 3.68 16.12 10.48
C ILE A 12 4.77 16.63 11.44
N MET A 13 4.45 16.79 12.73
CA MET A 13 5.43 17.21 13.73
C MET A 13 6.61 16.23 13.87
N GLN A 14 6.37 14.92 13.78
CA GLN A 14 7.44 13.91 13.79
C GLN A 14 8.37 14.05 12.59
N VAL A 15 7.81 14.23 11.39
CA VAL A 15 8.61 14.42 10.17
C VAL A 15 9.40 15.73 10.22
N MET A 16 8.80 16.81 10.72
CA MET A 16 9.51 18.07 10.95
C MET A 16 10.72 17.88 11.87
N ASN A 17 10.53 17.19 13.00
CA ASN A 17 11.61 16.92 13.95
C ASN A 17 12.71 16.05 13.32
N ASN A 18 12.35 15.03 12.54
CA ASN A 18 13.32 14.16 11.85
C ASN A 18 14.12 14.89 10.77
N LYS A 19 13.59 15.99 10.23
CA LYS A 19 14.22 16.80 9.18
C LYS A 19 14.79 18.13 9.72
N ASP A 20 14.82 18.32 11.04
CA ASP A 20 15.22 19.57 11.71
C ASP A 20 14.50 20.83 11.17
N VAL A 21 13.24 20.68 10.73
CA VAL A 21 12.42 21.78 10.22
C VAL A 21 11.66 22.44 11.36
N THR A 22 11.94 23.73 11.59
CA THR A 22 11.21 24.51 12.61
C THR A 22 9.82 24.90 12.13
N LYS A 23 8.92 25.24 13.07
CA LYS A 23 7.58 25.77 12.73
C LYS A 23 7.64 27.05 11.91
N ALA A 24 8.60 27.92 12.20
CA ALA A 24 8.82 29.17 11.47
C ALA A 24 9.24 28.88 10.02
N GLU A 25 10.15 27.92 9.83
CA GLU A 25 10.58 27.49 8.50
C GLU A 25 9.43 26.86 7.71
N LEU A 26 8.64 25.98 8.33
CA LEU A 26 7.46 25.40 7.70
C LEU A 26 6.45 26.49 7.30
N ALA A 27 6.19 27.46 8.17
CA ALA A 27 5.29 28.58 7.87
C ALA A 27 5.78 29.41 6.68
N ARG A 28 7.09 29.66 6.62
CA ARG A 28 7.73 30.39 5.51
C ARG A 28 7.59 29.65 4.19
N ARG A 29 7.88 28.33 4.17
CA ARG A 29 7.78 27.50 2.96
C ARG A 29 6.35 27.31 2.46
N LEU A 30 5.37 27.31 3.37
CA LEU A 30 3.95 27.25 3.03
C LEU A 30 3.33 28.62 2.72
N GLU A 31 4.09 29.71 2.86
CA GLU A 31 3.60 31.09 2.70
C GLU A 31 2.41 31.42 3.63
N VAL A 32 2.43 30.90 4.85
CA VAL A 32 1.38 31.13 5.86
C VAL A 32 1.91 31.80 7.12
N LYS A 33 0.99 32.30 7.94
CA LYS A 33 1.32 32.82 9.28
C LYS A 33 1.80 31.68 10.19
N PRO A 34 2.79 31.90 11.09
CA PRO A 34 3.23 30.89 12.04
C PRO A 34 2.10 30.27 12.89
N GLN A 35 1.09 31.09 13.22
CA GLN A 35 -0.12 30.66 13.95
C GLN A 35 -0.89 29.56 13.21
N SER A 36 -0.90 29.59 11.87
CA SER A 36 -1.53 28.57 11.04
C SER A 36 -0.84 27.22 11.19
N VAL A 37 0.50 27.21 11.32
CA VAL A 37 1.26 25.98 11.58
C VAL A 37 0.99 25.46 12.99
N ASP A 38 0.97 26.33 13.99
CA ASP A 38 0.60 25.94 15.36
C ASP A 38 -0.80 25.33 15.44
N TYR A 39 -1.74 25.87 14.66
CA TYR A 39 -3.08 25.32 14.53
C TYR A 39 -3.05 23.96 13.82
N LEU A 40 -2.38 23.87 12.67
CA LEU A 40 -2.26 22.66 11.85
C LEU A 40 -1.69 21.47 12.63
N LEU A 41 -0.66 21.68 13.44
CA LEU A 41 -0.01 20.60 14.21
C LEU A 41 -0.90 20.05 15.35
N LYS A 42 -1.90 20.81 15.80
CA LYS A 42 -2.87 20.36 16.82
C LYS A 42 -4.05 19.59 16.22
N ARG A 43 -4.17 19.53 14.90
CA ARG A 43 -5.33 18.94 14.22
C ARG A 43 -5.15 17.43 14.04
N GLU A 44 -6.18 16.68 14.39
CA GLU A 44 -6.26 15.26 14.09
C GLU A 44 -6.43 15.02 12.58
N SER A 45 -7.17 15.89 11.90
CA SER A 45 -7.42 15.87 10.46
C SER A 45 -7.26 17.25 9.81
N ILE A 46 -6.81 17.24 8.55
CA ILE A 46 -6.67 18.40 7.66
C ILE A 46 -7.21 18.03 6.28
N ASP A 47 -7.54 19.03 5.46
CA ASP A 47 -7.99 18.81 4.10
C ASP A 47 -6.85 18.32 3.18
N THR A 48 -7.23 17.69 2.08
CA THR A 48 -6.31 17.07 1.11
C THR A 48 -5.35 18.08 0.49
N HIS A 49 -5.80 19.31 0.22
CA HIS A 49 -4.95 20.33 -0.40
C HIS A 49 -3.86 20.79 0.57
N THR A 50 -4.22 21.05 1.83
CA THR A 50 -3.25 21.39 2.88
C THR A 50 -2.27 20.23 3.08
N LEU A 51 -2.76 18.99 3.13
CA LEU A 51 -1.90 17.81 3.28
C LEU A 51 -0.91 17.67 2.11
N TYR A 52 -1.37 17.90 0.89
CA TYR A 52 -0.52 17.90 -0.31
C TYR A 52 0.59 18.96 -0.22
N SER A 53 0.23 20.20 0.12
CA SER A 53 1.19 21.31 0.21
C SER A 53 2.26 21.07 1.28
N VAL A 54 1.85 20.53 2.43
CA VAL A 54 2.78 20.10 3.48
C VAL A 54 3.67 18.94 3.02
N SER A 55 3.11 17.99 2.26
CA SER A 55 3.86 16.86 1.71
C SER A 55 4.96 17.31 0.75
N GLU A 56 4.67 18.29 -0.11
CA GLU A 56 5.66 18.87 -1.02
C GLU A 56 6.75 19.62 -0.26
N VAL A 57 6.37 20.55 0.63
CA VAL A 57 7.30 21.40 1.38
C VAL A 57 8.22 20.60 2.31
N LEU A 58 7.71 19.50 2.87
CA LEU A 58 8.48 18.60 3.72
C LEU A 58 9.07 17.42 2.95
N GLU A 59 8.89 17.32 1.63
CA GLU A 59 9.36 16.19 0.80
C GLU A 59 9.06 14.84 1.46
N HIS A 60 7.80 14.63 1.85
CA HIS A 60 7.35 13.43 2.54
C HIS A 60 5.91 13.10 2.18
N ASP A 61 5.67 11.88 1.71
CA ASP A 61 4.32 11.42 1.36
C ASP A 61 3.51 11.07 2.63
N PHE A 62 2.71 12.03 3.11
CA PHE A 62 1.80 11.78 4.22
C PHE A 62 0.55 10.98 3.84
N PHE A 63 0.24 10.82 2.54
CA PHE A 63 -0.89 9.98 2.10
C PHE A 63 -0.62 8.50 2.36
N ALA A 64 0.65 8.09 2.36
CA ALA A 64 1.14 6.77 2.78
C ALA A 64 0.53 6.28 4.10
N LEU A 65 0.26 7.18 5.04
CA LEU A 65 -0.31 6.87 6.36
C LEU A 65 -1.70 6.21 6.25
N PHE A 66 -2.46 6.58 5.22
CA PHE A 66 -3.81 6.07 5.00
C PHE A 66 -3.83 4.77 4.18
N PHE A 67 -2.81 4.53 3.35
CA PHE A 67 -2.65 3.27 2.62
C PHE A 67 -2.25 2.09 3.52
N ALA A 68 -1.54 2.37 4.62
CA ALA A 68 -1.15 1.36 5.60
C ALA A 68 -2.34 0.70 6.31
N HIS A 69 -3.50 1.37 6.34
CA HIS A 69 -4.75 0.78 6.82
C HIS A 69 -5.36 -0.07 5.70
N LYS A 70 -4.83 -1.30 5.53
CA LYS A 70 -5.26 -2.36 4.59
C LYS A 70 -6.71 -2.87 4.81
N LYS A 71 -7.69 -1.96 4.79
CA LYS A 71 -9.11 -2.25 4.56
C LYS A 71 -9.80 -1.15 3.74
N GLN A 72 -9.07 -0.34 2.97
CA GLN A 72 -9.69 0.26 1.80
C GLN A 72 -9.91 -0.87 0.78
N THR A 73 -11.18 -1.24 0.61
CA THR A 73 -11.66 -2.05 -0.51
C THR A 73 -11.34 -1.33 -1.81
N ASN A 74 -10.15 -1.56 -2.35
CA ASN A 74 -9.91 -1.35 -3.77
C ASN A 74 -10.82 -2.32 -4.51
N TYR A 75 -11.90 -1.80 -5.11
CA TYR A 75 -12.73 -2.57 -6.04
C TYR A 75 -11.97 -2.92 -7.34
N ASP A 76 -10.75 -2.39 -7.54
CA ASP A 76 -9.93 -2.64 -8.74
C ASP A 76 -8.71 -3.54 -8.49
N LYS A 77 -8.57 -4.12 -7.29
CA LYS A 77 -7.63 -5.20 -7.05
C LYS A 77 -8.41 -6.44 -6.64
N ILE A 78 -8.82 -7.22 -7.64
CA ILE A 78 -9.10 -8.64 -7.43
C ILE A 78 -7.83 -9.21 -6.80
N ASP A 79 -7.91 -9.42 -5.48
CA ASP A 79 -6.87 -10.02 -4.66
C ASP A 79 -6.84 -11.51 -5.05
N PHE A 80 -6.17 -11.85 -6.16
CA PHE A 80 -5.98 -13.24 -6.60
C PHE A 80 -5.36 -14.13 -5.49
N ALA A 81 -4.74 -13.52 -4.47
CA ALA A 81 -4.21 -14.23 -3.31
C ALA A 81 -5.27 -14.57 -2.25
N LYS A 82 -6.46 -13.95 -2.27
CA LYS A 82 -7.60 -14.32 -1.40
C LYS A 82 -8.60 -15.24 -2.05
N GLU A 83 -8.66 -15.25 -3.38
CA GLU A 83 -9.31 -16.29 -4.15
C GLU A 83 -8.24 -17.12 -4.87
N THR A 84 -7.41 -17.84 -4.13
CA THR A 84 -6.74 -18.99 -4.74
C THR A 84 -7.86 -19.94 -5.15
N PRO A 85 -8.11 -20.18 -6.45
CA PRO A 85 -9.13 -21.13 -6.83
C PRO A 85 -8.76 -22.47 -6.21
N THR A 86 -9.63 -23.00 -5.35
CA THR A 86 -9.40 -24.29 -4.67
C THR A 86 -9.18 -25.41 -5.68
N ARG A 87 -9.65 -25.22 -6.92
CA ARG A 87 -9.35 -26.01 -8.11
C ARG A 87 -9.31 -25.11 -9.34
N ALA A 88 -8.30 -25.29 -10.19
CA ALA A 88 -8.23 -24.69 -11.51
C ALA A 88 -8.09 -25.79 -12.57
N LYS A 89 -8.78 -25.65 -13.71
CA LYS A 89 -8.61 -26.54 -14.86
C LYS A 89 -7.57 -25.93 -15.79
N VAL A 90 -6.46 -26.63 -15.98
CA VAL A 90 -5.38 -26.22 -16.89
C VAL A 90 -5.38 -27.18 -18.08
N LEU A 91 -5.36 -26.64 -19.30
CA LEU A 91 -5.17 -27.39 -20.54
C LEU A 91 -3.83 -26.92 -21.13
N VAL A 92 -2.91 -27.84 -21.36
CA VAL A 92 -1.62 -27.56 -22.01
C VAL A 92 -1.41 -28.58 -23.11
N GLU A 93 -1.06 -28.10 -24.30
CA GLU A 93 -0.65 -28.92 -25.44
C GLU A 93 0.83 -28.66 -25.69
N VAL A 94 1.64 -29.72 -25.63
CA VAL A 94 3.10 -29.65 -25.78
C VAL A 94 3.54 -30.83 -26.63
N GLU A 95 4.36 -30.57 -27.64
CA GLU A 95 5.05 -31.60 -28.40
C GLU A 95 6.34 -32.00 -27.66
N LEU A 96 6.50 -33.30 -27.42
CA LEU A 96 7.63 -33.84 -26.67
C LEU A 96 8.24 -35.03 -27.43
N ASP A 97 9.55 -35.17 -27.29
CA ASP A 97 10.24 -36.36 -27.78
C ASP A 97 10.08 -37.55 -26.83
N THR A 98 10.51 -38.73 -27.29
CA THR A 98 10.34 -39.98 -26.53
C THR A 98 11.12 -39.97 -25.20
N GLU A 99 12.28 -39.32 -25.15
CA GLU A 99 13.08 -39.25 -23.92
C GLU A 99 12.38 -38.42 -22.85
N ASP A 100 11.81 -37.28 -23.24
CA ASP A 100 11.14 -36.37 -22.33
C ASP A 100 9.80 -36.93 -21.86
N ILE A 101 9.07 -37.67 -22.70
CA ILE A 101 7.86 -38.42 -22.29
C ILE A 101 8.19 -39.41 -21.17
N ILE A 102 9.28 -40.17 -21.30
CA ILE A 102 9.70 -41.15 -20.30
C ILE A 102 10.11 -40.45 -18.99
N LYS A 103 10.89 -39.37 -19.07
CA LYS A 103 11.32 -38.59 -17.90
C LYS A 103 10.15 -37.97 -17.12
N LEU A 104 9.10 -37.54 -17.82
CA LEU A 104 7.93 -36.91 -17.20
C LEU A 104 7.07 -37.92 -16.41
N ASN A 105 7.11 -39.20 -16.78
CA ASN A 105 6.33 -40.28 -16.17
C ASN A 105 4.85 -39.88 -15.89
N LEU A 106 4.19 -39.30 -16.90
CA LEU A 106 2.88 -38.68 -16.74
C LEU A 106 1.81 -39.69 -16.31
N ARG A 107 1.92 -40.96 -16.73
CA ARG A 107 0.96 -42.01 -16.41
C ARG A 107 0.87 -42.25 -14.91
N ASP A 108 2.00 -42.55 -14.26
CA ASP A 108 2.03 -42.84 -12.82
C ASP A 108 1.63 -41.61 -12.00
N ARG A 109 2.06 -40.42 -12.43
CA ARG A 109 1.72 -39.15 -11.78
C ARG A 109 0.21 -38.85 -11.86
N VAL A 110 -0.44 -39.10 -12.99
CA VAL A 110 -1.89 -38.89 -13.15
C VAL A 110 -2.67 -39.88 -12.30
N ILE A 111 -2.29 -41.16 -12.28
CA ILE A 111 -2.92 -42.19 -11.42
C ILE A 111 -2.84 -41.78 -9.95
N GLN A 112 -1.67 -41.36 -9.47
CA GLN A 112 -1.46 -40.93 -8.09
C GLN A 112 -2.33 -39.72 -7.68
N ILE A 113 -2.68 -38.86 -8.64
CA ILE A 113 -3.54 -37.68 -8.40
C ILE A 113 -5.02 -38.08 -8.39
N LEU A 114 -5.43 -39.06 -9.20
CA LEU A 114 -6.83 -39.47 -9.34
C LEU A 114 -7.28 -40.47 -8.26
N ASP A 115 -6.38 -41.25 -7.67
CA ASP A 115 -6.67 -42.22 -6.59
C ASP A 115 -6.69 -41.60 -5.17
N LYS A 116 -6.82 -40.26 -5.08
CA LYS A 116 -6.95 -39.48 -3.83
C LYS A 116 -8.32 -38.83 -3.70
#